data_AF-A0A7V4MTY8-F1
#
_entry.id   AF-A0A7V4MTY8-F1
#
_cell.length_a   1.000
_cell.length_b   1.000
_cell.length_c   1.000
_cell.angle_alpha   90.00
_cell.angle_beta   90.00
_cell.angle_gamma   90.00
#
_symmetry.space_group_name_H-M   'P 1'
#
loop_
_entity.id
_entity.type
_entity.pdbx_description
1 polymer ?
#
loop_
_entity_poly.entity_id
_entity_poly.type
_entity_poly.pdbx_seq_one_letter_code
_entity_poly.pdbx_strand_id
1 'polypeptide(L)'
;MMIQVLKIGGNEIDDADFVRDLARAVKSLAEPPVLVHGGGKEIRNLQEKLGLEPRYVDGLRVTDDASLEVVQMVLAGRINKRLVSALGGEGVDAFGM
;
A
#
# COMPACT_ATOMS: atom_id res chain seq x y z
N MET A 1 26.98 5.30 0.45
CA MET A 1 25.54 5.36 0.15
C MET A 1 24.90 4.12 0.73
N MET A 2 23.96 4.28 1.66
CA MET A 2 23.28 3.17 2.34
C MET A 2 21.80 3.23 1.99
N ILE A 3 21.29 2.24 1.28
CA ILE A 3 19.87 2.20 0.92
C ILE A 3 19.08 1.66 2.12
N GLN A 4 18.16 2.47 2.64
CA GLN A 4 17.20 2.04 3.66
C GLN A 4 15.95 1.51 2.99
N VAL A 5 15.49 0.32 3.39
CA VAL A 5 14.23 -0.27 2.92
C VAL A 5 13.26 -0.33 4.09
N LEU A 6 12.13 0.36 3.98
CA LEU A 6 11.12 0.43 5.03
C LEU A 6 9.86 -0.33 4.60
N LYS A 7 9.55 -1.43 5.29
CA LYS A 7 8.29 -2.13 5.09
C LYS A 7 7.19 -1.46 5.90
N ILE A 8 6.21 -0.91 5.21
CA ILE A 8 5.04 -0.28 5.81
C ILE A 8 3.90 -1.30 5.80
N GLY A 9 3.34 -1.57 6.99
CA GLY A 9 2.21 -2.46 7.14
C GLY A 9 0.97 -1.94 6.40
N GLY A 10 0.16 -2.84 5.85
CA GLY A 10 -0.97 -2.47 5.02
C GLY A 10 -2.13 -1.85 5.80
N ASN A 11 -2.35 -2.30 7.03
CA ASN A 11 -3.43 -1.82 7.89
C ASN A 11 -3.20 -0.36 8.34
N GLU A 12 -1.94 0.02 8.53
CA GLU A 12 -1.50 1.33 8.97
C GLU A 12 -1.69 2.36 7.87
N ILE A 13 -1.52 1.96 6.60
CA ILE A 13 -1.71 2.86 5.45
C ILE A 13 -3.17 3.26 5.26
N ASP A 14 -4.12 2.51 5.83
CA ASP A 14 -5.54 2.88 5.83
C ASP A 14 -5.84 4.06 6.78
N ASP A 15 -4.94 4.36 7.71
CA ASP A 15 -5.03 5.51 8.62
C ASP A 15 -4.36 6.74 8.00
N ALA A 16 -5.17 7.80 7.80
CA ALA A 16 -4.71 9.03 7.18
C ALA A 16 -3.73 9.82 8.09
N ASP A 17 -3.84 9.72 9.41
CA ASP A 17 -2.89 10.34 10.34
C ASP A 17 -1.53 9.65 10.25
N PHE A 18 -1.53 8.31 10.28
CA PHE A 18 -0.30 7.53 10.08
C PHE A 18 0.40 7.87 8.76
N VAL A 19 -0.34 7.96 7.66
CA VAL A 19 0.23 8.29 6.34
C VAL A 19 0.85 9.69 6.32
N ARG A 20 0.22 10.68 6.97
CA ARG A 20 0.79 12.03 7.10
C ARG A 20 2.09 12.03 7.90
N ASP A 21 2.08 11.35 9.06
CA ASP A 21 3.26 11.29 9.92
C ASP A 21 4.40 10.50 9.28
N LEU A 22 4.09 9.43 8.54
CA LEU A 22 5.05 8.71 7.72
C LEU A 22 5.68 9.63 6.67
N ALA A 23 4.89 10.44 5.96
CA ALA A 23 5.41 11.34 4.93
C ALA A 23 6.37 12.39 5.53
N ARG A 24 6.02 12.96 6.68
CA ARG A 24 6.89 13.89 7.43
C ARG A 24 8.17 13.23 7.91
N ALA A 25 8.07 12.00 8.43
CA ALA A 25 9.22 11.23 8.86
C ALA A 25 10.17 10.97 7.68
N VAL A 26 9.63 10.55 6.53
CA VAL A 26 10.43 10.32 5.30
C VAL A 26 11.10 11.61 4.84
N LYS A 27 10.41 12.75 4.87
CA LYS A 27 10.99 14.06 4.53
C LYS A 27 12.15 14.46 5.44
N SER A 28 12.11 14.04 6.71
CA SER A 28 13.15 14.36 7.70
C SER A 28 14.42 13.50 7.59
N LEU A 29 14.40 12.42 6.80
CA LEU A 29 15.56 11.56 6.62
C LEU A 29 16.64 12.25 5.78
N ALA A 30 17.90 11.97 6.11
CA ALA A 30 19.05 12.53 5.38
C ALA A 30 19.15 11.99 3.94
N GLU A 31 18.78 10.72 3.72
CA GLU A 31 18.72 10.08 2.41
C GLU A 31 17.32 9.47 2.20
N PRO A 32 16.73 9.54 0.99
CA PRO A 32 15.42 8.96 0.71
C PRO A 32 15.43 7.41 0.84
N PRO A 33 14.45 6.82 1.56
CA PRO A 33 14.32 5.37 1.66
C PRO A 33 13.56 4.78 0.46
N VAL A 34 13.69 3.47 0.28
CA VAL A 34 12.77 2.67 -0.53
C VAL A 34 11.63 2.20 0.37
N LEU A 35 10.40 2.58 0.05
CA LEU A 35 9.22 2.12 0.77
C LEU A 35 8.62 0.88 0.10
N VAL A 36 8.37 -0.15 0.88
CA VAL A 36 7.62 -1.35 0.44
C VAL A 36 6.31 -1.36 1.21
N HIS A 37 5.18 -1.48 0.53
CA HIS A 37 3.87 -1.53 1.19
C HIS A 37 3.16 -2.87 0.96
N GLY A 38 2.22 -3.18 1.84
CA GLY A 38 1.26 -4.27 1.63
C GLY A 38 -0.08 -3.73 1.16
N GLY A 39 -1.10 -4.58 1.23
CA GLY A 39 -2.49 -4.15 1.10
C GLY A 39 -3.12 -3.92 2.46
N GLY A 40 -3.97 -2.91 2.56
CA GLY A 40 -4.84 -2.71 3.72
C GLY A 40 -6.11 -3.55 3.61
N LYS A 41 -7.11 -3.18 4.42
CA LYS A 41 -8.45 -3.78 4.42
C LYS A 41 -9.19 -3.52 3.09
N GLU A 42 -8.68 -2.58 2.29
CA GLU A 42 -9.27 -2.13 1.04
C GLU A 42 -9.38 -3.20 -0.06
N ILE A 43 -8.48 -4.20 -0.08
CA ILE A 43 -8.58 -5.31 -1.04
C ILE A 43 -9.87 -6.09 -0.78
N ARG A 44 -10.08 -6.49 0.48
CA ARG A 44 -11.27 -7.21 0.92
C ARG A 44 -12.52 -6.37 0.63
N ASN A 45 -12.50 -5.09 0.97
CA ASN A 45 -13.65 -4.20 0.75
C ASN A 45 -14.04 -4.11 -0.74
N LEU A 46 -13.07 -4.10 -1.66
CA LEU A 46 -13.37 -4.08 -3.10
C LEU A 46 -13.86 -5.44 -3.59
N GLN A 47 -13.27 -6.55 -3.11
CA GLN A 47 -13.75 -7.89 -3.43
C GLN A 47 -15.22 -8.08 -3.01
N GLU A 48 -15.57 -7.69 -1.78
CA GLU A 48 -16.95 -7.77 -1.26
C GLU A 48 -17.93 -6.94 -2.10
N LYS A 49 -17.55 -5.71 -2.48
CA LYS A 49 -18.38 -4.84 -3.34
C LYS A 49 -18.61 -5.42 -4.73
N LEU A 50 -17.69 -6.24 -5.23
CA LEU A 50 -17.77 -6.91 -6.53
C LEU A 50 -18.40 -8.31 -6.42
N GLY A 51 -18.81 -8.75 -5.24
CA GLY A 51 -19.38 -10.08 -5.01
C GLY A 51 -18.36 -11.22 -5.16
N LEU A 52 -17.07 -10.92 -4.99
CA LEU A 52 -15.99 -11.91 -5.05
C LEU A 52 -15.78 -12.53 -3.67
N GLU A 53 -16.25 -13.76 -3.50
CA GLU A 53 -16.13 -14.51 -2.26
C GLU A 53 -14.72 -15.13 -2.09
N PRO A 54 -14.02 -14.89 -0.96
CA PRO A 54 -12.72 -15.51 -0.70
C PRO A 54 -12.83 -17.04 -0.59
N ARG A 55 -12.02 -17.77 -1.36
CA ARG A 55 -11.87 -19.22 -1.23
C ARG A 55 -10.57 -19.55 -0.50
N TYR A 56 -10.59 -20.65 0.26
CA TYR A 56 -9.42 -21.14 0.99
C TYR A 56 -9.18 -22.61 0.70
N VAL A 57 -7.91 -22.98 0.56
CA VAL A 57 -7.43 -24.37 0.45
C VAL A 57 -6.27 -24.49 1.44
N ASP A 58 -6.35 -25.47 2.35
CA ASP A 58 -5.33 -25.72 3.39
C ASP A 58 -4.97 -24.46 4.22
N GLY A 59 -5.98 -23.63 4.51
CA GLY A 59 -5.80 -22.38 5.28
C GLY A 59 -5.20 -21.22 4.48
N LEU A 60 -4.84 -21.41 3.21
CA LEU A 60 -4.33 -20.38 2.32
C LEU A 60 -5.45 -19.82 1.45
N ARG A 61 -5.49 -18.50 1.29
CA ARG A 61 -6.44 -17.86 0.37
C ARG A 61 -6.05 -18.16 -1.07
N VAL A 62 -6.99 -18.67 -1.85
CA VAL A 62 -6.83 -18.84 -3.29
C VAL A 62 -6.90 -17.45 -3.95
N THR A 63 -5.94 -17.17 -4.82
CA THR A 63 -5.95 -15.95 -5.66
C THR A 63 -6.20 -16.40 -7.10
N ASP A 64 -7.48 -16.41 -7.49
CA ASP A 64 -7.89 -16.61 -8.88
C ASP A 64 -7.70 -15.33 -9.71
N ASP A 65 -7.93 -15.42 -11.02
CA ASP A 65 -7.67 -14.31 -11.95
C ASP A 65 -8.43 -13.03 -11.55
N ALA A 66 -9.72 -13.15 -11.23
CA ALA A 66 -10.54 -12.03 -10.77
C ALA A 66 -10.02 -11.44 -9.44
N SER A 67 -9.60 -12.29 -8.51
CA SER A 67 -8.99 -11.83 -7.25
C SER A 67 -7.66 -11.14 -7.48
N LEU A 68 -6.83 -11.63 -8.41
CA LEU A 68 -5.54 -11.04 -8.74
C LEU A 68 -5.71 -9.64 -9.34
N GLU A 69 -6.65 -9.47 -10.27
CA GLU A 69 -6.97 -8.16 -10.86
C GLU A 69 -7.36 -7.15 -9.77
N VAL A 70 -8.23 -7.55 -8.83
CA VAL A 70 -8.64 -6.68 -7.72
C VAL A 70 -7.47 -6.33 -6.80
N VAL A 71 -6.62 -7.31 -6.48
CA VAL A 71 -5.41 -7.08 -5.69
C VAL A 71 -4.50 -6.06 -6.38
N GLN A 72 -4.25 -6.20 -7.68
CA GLN A 72 -3.41 -5.28 -8.45
C GLN A 72 -4.01 -3.87 -8.50
N MET A 73 -5.31 -3.75 -8.80
CA MET A 73 -6.00 -2.46 -8.83
C MET A 73 -5.88 -1.71 -7.50
N VAL A 74 -6.07 -2.40 -6.37
CA VAL A 74 -6.02 -1.76 -5.06
C VAL A 74 -4.57 -1.43 -4.66
N LEU A 75 -3.63 -2.36 -4.83
CA LEU A 75 -2.24 -2.14 -4.45
C LEU A 75 -1.59 -1.05 -5.28
N ALA A 76 -1.58 -1.17 -6.62
CA ALA A 76 -0.89 -0.25 -7.51
C ALA A 76 -1.69 1.04 -7.78
N GLY A 77 -3.02 0.96 -7.81
CA GLY A 77 -3.87 2.10 -8.13
C GLY A 77 -4.20 2.96 -6.92
N ARG A 78 -4.61 2.36 -5.81
CA ARG A 78 -5.16 3.12 -4.67
C ARG A 78 -4.14 3.35 -3.56
N ILE A 79 -3.57 2.27 -3.02
CA ILE A 79 -2.69 2.35 -1.85
C ILE A 79 -1.35 2.98 -2.25
N ASN A 80 -0.73 2.50 -3.33
CA ASN A 80 0.51 3.06 -3.86
C ASN A 80 0.37 4.57 -4.15
N LYS A 81 -0.70 4.98 -4.85
CA LYS A 81 -0.90 6.39 -5.21
C LYS A 81 -1.27 7.27 -4.02
N ARG A 82 -1.95 6.75 -3.00
CA ARG A 82 -2.16 7.48 -1.74
C ARG A 82 -0.84 7.81 -1.06
N LEU A 83 0.09 6.85 -0.97
CA LEU A 83 1.42 7.08 -0.40
C LEU A 83 2.22 8.09 -1.23
N VAL A 84 2.28 7.91 -2.55
CA VAL A 84 2.97 8.84 -3.45
C VAL A 84 2.41 10.26 -3.32
N SER A 85 1.08 10.41 -3.28
CA SER A 85 0.44 11.71 -3.11
C SER A 85 0.75 12.36 -1.76
N ALA A 86 0.78 11.58 -0.67
CA ALA A 86 1.10 12.10 0.66
C ALA A 86 2.56 12.56 0.74
N LEU A 87 3.48 11.77 0.19
CA LEU A 87 4.90 12.12 0.10
C LEU A 87 5.13 13.37 -0.75
N GLY A 88 4.46 13.46 -1.91
CA GLY A 88 4.49 14.65 -2.76
C GLY A 88 3.96 15.90 -2.06
N GLY A 89 2.93 15.75 -1.22
CA GLY A 89 2.39 16.84 -0.40
C GLY A 89 3.39 17.42 0.61
N GLU A 90 4.33 16.60 1.11
CA GLU A 90 5.44 17.03 1.99
C GLU A 90 6.70 17.43 1.19
N GLY A 91 6.61 17.52 -0.14
CA GLY A 91 7.71 17.89 -1.02
C GLY A 91 8.80 16.81 -1.15
N VAL A 92 8.41 15.53 -1.08
CA VAL A 92 9.25 14.38 -1.41
C VAL A 92 8.93 13.93 -2.84
N ASP A 93 9.95 13.84 -3.70
CA ASP A 93 9.82 13.34 -5.07
C ASP A 93 9.70 11.80 -5.07
N ALA A 94 8.48 11.31 -4.87
CA ALA A 94 8.18 9.89 -4.76
C ALA A 94 7.66 9.32 -6.09
N PHE A 95 8.18 8.16 -6.47
CA PHE A 95 7.70 7.38 -7.61
C PHE A 95 7.12 6.04 -7.16
N GLY A 96 5.87 5.78 -7.55
CA GLY A 96 5.18 4.53 -7.25
C GLY A 96 5.18 3.61 -8.46
N MET A 97 5.84 2.46 -8.32
CA MET A 97 5.94 1.36 -9.28
C MET A 97 5.09 0.16 -8.87
#